data_AF-A0A8T3T072-F1
#
_entry.id   AF-A0A8T3T072-F1
#
_cell.length_a   1.000
_cell.length_b   1.000
_cell.length_c   1.000
_cell.angle_alpha   90.00
_cell.angle_beta   90.00
_cell.angle_gamma   90.00
#
_symmetry.space_group_name_H-M   'P 1'
#
loop_
_entity.id
_entity.type
_entity.pdbx_description
1 polymer ?
#
loop_
_entity_poly.entity_id
_entity_poly.type
_entity_poly.pdbx_seq_one_letter_code
_entity_poly.pdbx_strand_id
1 'polypeptide(L)'
;VANRNIKLSGLHGRYVIENRSFFDSRQTADCLIANPPYLPAPDENIRMPLLYAGDDGCLMTNALLAMNYDRALLMISSYSNPLRCLQHAADIGYAVSGFMLAPLTFGIYSSEPKVRKQIGMLRETNRAFYSEDMYLLAGVLFDKHQSTNLSTPLRKLLTAL
;
A
#
# COMPACT_ATOMS: atom_id res chain seq x y z
N VAL A 1 -3.15 18.58 12.95
CA VAL A 1 -2.75 17.40 13.76
C VAL A 1 -1.23 17.21 13.80
N ALA A 2 -0.54 17.08 12.66
CA ALA A 2 0.91 16.85 12.61
C ALA A 2 1.76 17.85 13.43
N ASN A 3 1.61 19.16 13.21
CA ASN A 3 2.32 20.21 13.98
C ASN A 3 2.14 20.07 15.51
N ARG A 4 0.93 19.74 15.95
CA ARG A 4 0.63 19.53 17.37
C ARG A 4 1.37 18.31 17.92
N ASN A 5 1.36 17.20 17.19
CA ASN A 5 2.02 15.96 17.62
C ASN A 5 3.54 16.13 17.68
N ILE A 6 4.15 16.77 16.67
CA ILE A 6 5.59 17.10 16.65
C ILE A 6 5.97 17.91 17.90
N LYS A 7 5.14 18.91 18.24
CA LYS A 7 5.34 19.74 19.42
C LYS A 7 5.27 18.94 20.72
N LEU A 8 4.21 18.16 20.91
CA LEU A 8 4.02 17.36 22.11
C LEU A 8 5.09 16.28 22.30
N SER A 9 5.66 15.78 21.20
CA SER A 9 6.77 14.81 21.22
C SER A 9 8.15 15.44 21.35
N GLY A 10 8.28 16.78 21.41
CA GLY A 10 9.57 17.46 21.52
C GLY A 10 10.45 17.35 20.26
N LEU A 11 9.87 17.07 19.09
CA LEU A 11 10.58 16.83 17.84
C LEU A 11 10.67 18.08 16.94
N HIS A 12 10.60 19.26 17.54
CA HIS A 12 10.73 20.53 16.84
C HIS A 12 12.05 20.58 16.04
N GLY A 13 11.98 21.06 14.80
CA GLY A 13 13.14 21.16 13.90
C GLY A 13 13.58 19.85 13.26
N ARG A 14 12.98 18.69 13.62
CA ARG A 14 13.28 17.39 12.99
C ARG A 14 12.31 16.99 11.87
N TYR A 15 11.23 17.76 11.69
CA TYR A 15 10.19 17.48 10.71
C TYR A 15 9.95 18.71 9.84
N VAL A 16 9.78 18.45 8.54
CA VAL A 16 9.22 19.39 7.58
C VAL A 16 7.84 18.87 7.20
N ILE A 17 6.84 19.76 7.19
CA ILE A 17 5.47 19.42 6.76
C ILE A 17 5.21 20.11 5.44
N GLU A 18 4.82 19.33 4.45
CA GLU A 18 4.36 19.83 3.17
C GLU A 18 2.90 19.42 2.95
N ASN A 19 2.02 20.40 2.70
CA ASN A 19 0.62 20.15 2.37
C ASN A 19 0.42 20.20 0.85
N ARG A 20 1.03 19.25 0.15
CA ARG A 20 0.99 19.12 -1.31
C ARG A 20 1.00 17.64 -1.71
N SER A 21 0.82 17.35 -2.99
CA SER A 21 1.00 15.98 -3.49
C SER A 21 2.46 15.55 -3.30
N PHE A 22 2.66 14.32 -2.82
CA PHE A 22 3.99 13.74 -2.70
C PHE A 22 4.69 13.60 -4.07
N PHE A 23 3.91 13.43 -5.14
CA PHE A 23 4.45 13.27 -6.49
C PHE A 23 4.91 14.59 -7.13
N ASP A 24 4.56 15.74 -6.55
CA ASP A 24 4.96 17.05 -7.07
C ASP A 24 6.38 17.46 -6.63
N SER A 25 6.93 16.78 -5.62
CA SER A 25 8.28 17.06 -5.11
C SER A 25 9.09 15.76 -4.93
N ARG A 26 10.14 15.60 -5.74
CA ARG A 26 11.08 14.48 -5.55
C ARG A 26 12.00 14.80 -4.38
N GLN A 27 11.78 14.14 -3.25
CA GLN A 27 12.63 14.26 -2.08
C GLN A 27 13.74 13.20 -2.12
N THR A 28 15.00 13.61 -1.95
CA THR A 28 16.10 12.69 -1.66
C THR A 28 16.01 12.22 -0.21
N ALA A 29 15.89 10.90 -0.02
CA ALA A 29 15.88 10.25 1.28
C ALA A 29 16.37 8.82 1.14
N ASP A 30 16.79 8.19 2.25
CA ASP A 30 17.22 6.79 2.26
C ASP A 30 16.05 5.80 2.35
N CYS A 31 14.88 6.29 2.79
CA CYS A 31 13.72 5.45 3.08
C CYS A 31 12.41 6.20 2.81
N LEU A 32 11.51 5.54 2.10
CA LEU A 32 10.12 5.95 1.95
C LEU A 32 9.26 5.22 2.98
N ILE A 33 8.37 5.92 3.68
CA ILE A 33 7.35 5.32 4.54
C ILE A 33 6.00 5.86 4.11
N ALA A 34 5.08 4.98 3.68
CA ALA A 34 3.77 5.42 3.23
C ALA A 34 2.66 4.39 3.51
N ASN A 35 1.46 4.92 3.72
CA ASN A 35 0.21 4.17 3.70
C ASN A 35 -0.63 4.72 2.54
N PRO A 36 -0.33 4.33 1.28
CA PRO A 36 -1.02 4.87 0.14
C PRO A 36 -2.50 4.47 0.12
N PRO A 37 -3.34 5.20 -0.61
CA PRO A 37 -4.63 4.70 -1.06
C PRO A 37 -4.49 3.32 -1.72
N TYR A 38 -5.47 2.45 -1.48
CA TYR A 38 -5.51 1.11 -2.08
C TYR A 38 -6.92 0.67 -2.50
N LEU A 39 -7.91 1.56 -2.62
CA LEU A 39 -9.24 1.14 -3.08
C LEU A 39 -9.26 0.90 -4.59
N PRO A 40 -9.56 -0.33 -5.05
CA PRO A 40 -9.83 -0.56 -6.45
C PRO A 40 -11.24 -0.07 -6.81
N ALA A 41 -11.37 0.65 -7.91
CA ALA A 41 -12.66 1.06 -8.47
C ALA A 41 -12.54 1.21 -9.99
N PRO A 42 -13.62 1.12 -10.78
CA PRO A 42 -13.50 1.33 -12.23
C PRO A 42 -13.14 2.78 -12.62
N ASP A 43 -13.34 3.74 -11.71
CA ASP A 43 -13.00 5.15 -11.86
C ASP A 43 -12.97 5.84 -10.46
N GLU A 44 -12.56 7.10 -10.41
CA GLU A 44 -12.44 7.90 -9.17
C GLU A 44 -13.77 8.42 -8.59
N ASN A 45 -14.90 8.22 -9.29
CA ASN A 45 -16.23 8.59 -8.82
C ASN A 45 -16.74 7.55 -7.81
N ILE A 46 -16.16 7.61 -6.62
CA ILE A 46 -16.48 6.86 -5.40
C ILE A 46 -16.65 7.87 -4.25
N ARG A 47 -17.20 7.43 -3.11
CA ARG A 47 -17.52 8.33 -1.96
C ARG A 47 -16.32 9.14 -1.45
N MET A 48 -15.11 8.59 -1.54
CA MET A 48 -13.87 9.29 -1.18
C MET A 48 -12.86 9.15 -2.32
N PRO A 49 -12.84 10.08 -3.30
CA PRO A 49 -11.98 9.98 -4.48
C PRO A 49 -10.49 9.88 -4.14
N LEU A 50 -10.05 10.51 -3.04
CA LEU A 50 -8.66 10.44 -2.56
C LEU A 50 -8.20 9.03 -2.12
N LEU A 51 -9.13 8.08 -1.97
CA LEU A 51 -8.80 6.68 -1.68
C LEU A 51 -8.67 5.80 -2.93
N TYR A 52 -8.97 6.34 -4.11
CA TYR A 52 -8.85 5.64 -5.38
C TYR A 52 -7.39 5.28 -5.67
N ALA A 53 -7.16 4.03 -6.06
CA ALA A 53 -5.82 3.50 -6.32
C ALA A 53 -5.75 2.71 -7.64
N GLY A 54 -6.53 3.12 -8.63
CA GLY A 54 -6.64 2.43 -9.91
C GLY A 54 -7.75 1.37 -9.92
N ASP A 55 -7.88 0.69 -11.06
CA ASP A 55 -8.84 -0.38 -11.28
C ASP A 55 -8.56 -1.64 -10.44
N ASP A 56 -7.28 -1.90 -10.15
CA ASP A 56 -6.84 -3.05 -9.37
C ASP A 56 -6.26 -2.69 -7.99
N GLY A 57 -6.26 -1.41 -7.64
CA GLY A 57 -5.84 -0.93 -6.32
C GLY A 57 -4.33 -0.85 -6.10
N CYS A 58 -3.50 -1.13 -7.12
CA CYS A 58 -2.04 -1.10 -7.00
C CYS A 58 -1.37 0.17 -7.55
N LEU A 59 -2.13 1.06 -8.21
CA LEU A 59 -1.57 2.19 -8.97
C LEU A 59 -0.68 3.09 -8.10
N MET A 60 -1.18 3.49 -6.92
CA MET A 60 -0.45 4.39 -6.02
C MET A 60 0.78 3.71 -5.41
N THR A 61 0.67 2.45 -4.99
CA THR A 61 1.78 1.68 -4.44
C THR A 61 2.90 1.50 -5.46
N ASN A 62 2.56 1.18 -6.71
CA ASN A 62 3.56 1.03 -7.77
C ASN A 62 4.21 2.36 -8.13
N ALA A 63 3.43 3.46 -8.18
CA ALA A 63 3.99 4.79 -8.41
C ALA A 63 5.01 5.18 -7.32
N LEU A 64 4.73 4.86 -6.06
CA LEU A 64 5.65 5.08 -4.94
C LEU A 64 6.92 4.22 -5.03
N LEU A 65 6.78 2.93 -5.36
CA LEU A 65 7.91 2.03 -5.59
C LEU A 65 8.82 2.52 -6.73
N ALA A 66 8.22 3.00 -7.82
CA ALA A 66 8.93 3.54 -8.98
C ALA A 66 9.74 4.82 -8.69
N MET A 67 9.51 5.50 -7.56
CA MET A 67 10.37 6.60 -7.11
C MET A 67 11.77 6.15 -6.68
N ASN A 68 11.96 4.84 -6.53
CA ASN A 68 13.25 4.18 -6.54
C ASN A 68 14.17 4.48 -5.34
N TYR A 69 13.60 4.70 -4.16
CA TYR A 69 14.33 4.80 -2.88
C TYR A 69 15.14 3.51 -2.59
N ASP A 70 16.13 3.55 -1.70
CA ASP A 70 16.87 2.34 -1.33
C ASP A 70 16.02 1.39 -0.49
N ARG A 71 15.16 1.97 0.37
CA ARG A 71 14.19 1.25 1.21
C ARG A 71 12.80 1.86 1.11
N ALA A 72 11.77 1.03 1.23
CA ALA A 72 10.38 1.47 1.31
C ALA A 72 9.58 0.62 2.30
N LEU A 73 8.93 1.27 3.27
CA LEU A 73 7.92 0.65 4.14
C LEU A 73 6.53 1.06 3.65
N LEU A 74 5.82 0.12 3.04
CA LEU A 74 4.52 0.37 2.41
C LEU A 74 3.43 -0.55 2.99
N MET A 75 2.22 -0.02 3.09
CA MET A 75 1.03 -0.83 3.37
C MET A 75 0.51 -1.49 2.09
N ILE A 76 0.26 -2.79 2.12
CA ILE A 76 -0.28 -3.59 1.01
C ILE A 76 -1.52 -4.33 1.48
N SER A 77 -2.66 -4.01 0.88
CA SER A 77 -3.90 -4.72 1.13
C SER A 77 -4.02 -5.98 0.28
N SER A 78 -4.45 -7.08 0.88
CA SER A 78 -4.71 -8.35 0.20
C SER A 78 -5.84 -8.26 -0.85
N TYR A 79 -6.76 -7.29 -0.76
CA TYR A 79 -7.81 -7.10 -1.76
C TYR A 79 -7.43 -6.17 -2.93
N SER A 80 -6.19 -5.65 -2.95
CA SER A 80 -5.78 -4.57 -3.86
C SER A 80 -4.58 -4.98 -4.73
N ASN A 81 -4.72 -6.10 -5.44
CA ASN A 81 -3.69 -6.70 -6.30
C ASN A 81 -2.29 -6.79 -5.65
N PRO A 82 -2.19 -7.42 -4.47
CA PRO A 82 -0.94 -7.49 -3.70
C PRO A 82 0.18 -8.18 -4.50
N LEU A 83 -0.15 -9.18 -5.32
CA LEU A 83 0.83 -9.92 -6.10
C LEU A 83 1.47 -9.04 -7.18
N ARG A 84 0.71 -8.13 -7.79
CA ARG A 84 1.25 -7.16 -8.76
C ARG A 84 2.16 -6.15 -8.08
N CYS A 85 1.82 -5.67 -6.88
CA CYS A 85 2.72 -4.81 -6.09
C CYS A 85 4.06 -5.51 -5.80
N LEU A 86 4.00 -6.77 -5.34
CA LEU A 86 5.20 -7.54 -5.02
C LEU A 86 6.02 -7.89 -6.27
N GLN A 87 5.36 -8.14 -7.40
CA GLN A 87 6.05 -8.35 -8.67
C GLN A 87 6.75 -7.08 -9.13
N HIS A 88 6.03 -5.95 -9.13
CA HIS A 88 6.58 -4.67 -9.55
C HIS A 88 7.79 -4.27 -8.70
N ALA A 89 7.73 -4.46 -7.37
CA ALA A 89 8.86 -4.23 -6.49
C ALA A 89 10.09 -5.08 -6.87
N ALA A 90 9.88 -6.38 -7.16
CA ALA A 90 10.95 -7.28 -7.58
C ALA A 90 11.56 -6.87 -8.93
N ASP A 91 10.72 -6.47 -9.89
CA ASP A 91 11.15 -6.06 -11.24
C ASP A 91 12.08 -4.83 -11.20
N ILE A 92 11.96 -3.98 -10.17
CA ILE A 92 12.80 -2.79 -9.95
C ILE A 92 13.88 -3.01 -8.88
N GLY A 93 14.14 -4.26 -8.49
CA GLY A 93 15.27 -4.67 -7.67
C GLY A 93 15.04 -4.68 -6.15
N TYR A 94 13.81 -4.53 -5.67
CA TYR A 94 13.53 -4.71 -4.24
C TYR A 94 13.39 -6.19 -3.87
N ALA A 95 13.96 -6.56 -2.73
CA ALA A 95 13.58 -7.75 -1.97
C ALA A 95 12.64 -7.35 -0.82
N VAL A 96 11.81 -8.29 -0.35
CA VAL A 96 11.07 -8.11 0.90
C VAL A 96 11.99 -8.51 2.06
N SER A 97 12.40 -7.55 2.88
CA SER A 97 13.30 -7.80 4.01
C SER A 97 12.56 -8.07 5.33
N GLY A 98 11.30 -7.65 5.44
CA GLY A 98 10.44 -7.90 6.58
C GLY A 98 8.98 -7.57 6.30
N PHE A 99 8.06 -8.16 7.06
CA PHE A 99 6.64 -7.80 6.99
C PHE A 99 5.91 -8.10 8.30
N MET A 100 4.79 -7.39 8.51
CA MET A 100 3.79 -7.70 9.54
C MET A 100 2.40 -7.73 8.90
N LEU A 101 1.49 -8.52 9.45
CA LEU A 101 0.12 -8.67 8.96
C LEU A 101 -0.87 -8.31 10.06
N ALA A 102 -1.95 -7.64 9.68
CA ALA A 102 -3.11 -7.39 10.53
C ALA A 102 -4.38 -7.78 9.77
N PRO A 103 -5.27 -8.62 10.34
CA PRO A 103 -6.60 -8.82 9.80
C PRO A 103 -7.46 -7.58 10.05
N LEU A 104 -8.18 -7.13 9.04
CA LEU A 104 -9.09 -5.99 9.07
C LEU A 104 -10.41 -6.35 8.43
N THR A 105 -11.47 -5.64 8.82
CA THR A 105 -12.77 -5.76 8.17
C THR A 105 -12.99 -4.68 7.13
N PHE A 106 -13.84 -4.95 6.14
CA PHE A 106 -14.21 -3.92 5.16
C PHE A 106 -14.90 -2.74 5.85
N GLY A 107 -14.31 -1.55 5.68
CA GLY A 107 -14.86 -0.30 6.19
C GLY A 107 -15.86 0.33 5.22
N ILE A 108 -16.41 1.48 5.61
CA ILE A 108 -17.48 2.17 4.87
C ILE A 108 -17.16 2.45 3.39
N TYR A 109 -15.90 2.72 3.04
CA TYR A 109 -15.50 3.04 1.67
C TYR A 109 -15.26 1.77 0.85
N SER A 110 -14.60 0.78 1.45
CA SER A 110 -14.36 -0.50 0.79
C SER A 110 -15.65 -1.33 0.66
N SER A 111 -16.68 -1.03 1.47
CA SER A 111 -18.02 -1.61 1.41
C SER A 111 -18.99 -0.87 0.48
N GLU A 112 -18.57 0.23 -0.17
CA GLU A 112 -19.39 0.90 -1.18
C GLU A 112 -19.71 -0.06 -2.33
N PRO A 113 -20.95 -0.14 -2.86
CA PRO A 113 -21.34 -1.15 -3.85
C PRO A 113 -20.44 -1.21 -5.08
N LYS A 114 -20.02 -0.05 -5.59
CA LYS A 114 -19.14 0.06 -6.75
C LYS A 114 -17.74 -0.51 -6.48
N VAL A 115 -17.16 -0.14 -5.34
CA VAL A 115 -15.86 -0.64 -4.88
C VAL A 115 -15.94 -2.14 -4.57
N ARG A 116 -16.97 -2.59 -3.86
CA ARG A 116 -17.18 -4.02 -3.57
C ARG A 116 -17.31 -4.87 -4.82
N LYS A 117 -18.04 -4.40 -5.82
CA LYS A 117 -18.14 -5.09 -7.11
C LYS A 117 -16.76 -5.21 -7.76
N GLN A 118 -15.96 -4.14 -7.76
CA GLN A 118 -14.60 -4.19 -8.31
C GLN A 118 -13.71 -5.21 -7.57
N ILE A 119 -13.73 -5.19 -6.23
CA ILE A 119 -12.99 -6.15 -5.40
C ILE A 119 -13.41 -7.59 -5.71
N GLY A 120 -14.71 -7.84 -5.90
CA GLY A 120 -15.24 -9.15 -6.31
C GLY A 120 -14.69 -9.63 -7.66
N MET A 121 -14.69 -8.76 -8.68
CA MET A 121 -14.13 -9.10 -10.00
C MET A 121 -12.62 -9.37 -9.95
N LEU A 122 -11.88 -8.66 -9.09
CA LEU A 122 -10.46 -8.95 -8.86
C LEU A 122 -10.28 -10.31 -8.19
N ARG A 123 -11.15 -10.70 -7.26
CA ARG A 123 -11.10 -12.01 -6.61
C ARG A 123 -11.34 -13.15 -7.60
N GLU A 124 -12.33 -13.02 -8.49
CA GLU A 124 -12.61 -13.99 -9.56
C GLU A 124 -11.40 -14.25 -10.46
N THR A 125 -10.47 -13.30 -10.52
CA THR A 125 -9.26 -13.36 -11.35
C THR A 125 -7.96 -13.52 -10.53
N ASN A 126 -8.05 -13.97 -9.27
CA ASN A 126 -6.92 -14.18 -8.36
C ASN A 126 -6.04 -12.92 -8.15
N ARG A 127 -6.68 -11.74 -8.12
CA ARG A 127 -6.04 -10.43 -7.89
C ARG A 127 -6.51 -9.76 -6.59
N ALA A 128 -7.48 -10.34 -5.89
CA ALA A 128 -7.90 -9.90 -4.56
C ALA A 128 -8.18 -11.13 -3.70
N PHE A 129 -7.78 -11.08 -2.43
CA PHE A 129 -7.87 -12.18 -1.49
C PHE A 129 -8.50 -11.69 -0.20
N TYR A 130 -9.64 -12.28 0.15
CA TYR A 130 -10.42 -11.92 1.33
C TYR A 130 -11.41 -13.05 1.62
N SER A 131 -11.78 -13.20 2.89
CA SER A 131 -12.78 -14.17 3.35
C SER A 131 -13.92 -13.42 4.03
N GLU A 132 -15.14 -13.67 3.58
CA GLU A 132 -16.33 -12.91 4.00
C GLU A 132 -16.10 -11.39 3.95
N ASP A 133 -16.07 -10.74 5.11
CA ASP A 133 -15.81 -9.31 5.28
C ASP A 133 -14.42 -9.02 5.90
N MET A 134 -13.48 -9.96 5.85
CA MET A 134 -12.14 -9.82 6.39
C MET A 134 -11.06 -9.91 5.30
N TYR A 135 -10.07 -9.05 5.40
CA TYR A 135 -8.88 -9.03 4.55
C TYR A 135 -7.61 -8.82 5.40
N LEU A 136 -6.45 -9.18 4.86
CA LEU A 136 -5.16 -8.86 5.48
C LEU A 136 -4.61 -7.53 4.96
N LEU A 137 -4.11 -6.70 5.87
CA LEU A 137 -3.23 -5.57 5.57
C LEU A 137 -1.80 -5.93 5.98
N ALA A 138 -0.87 -5.87 5.04
CA ALA A 138 0.54 -6.08 5.29
C ALA A 138 1.29 -4.75 5.40
N GLY A 139 2.07 -4.56 6.45
CA GLY A 139 3.17 -3.60 6.45
C GLY A 139 4.41 -4.28 5.92
N VAL A 140 4.91 -3.86 4.76
CA VAL A 140 6.00 -4.54 4.03
C VAL A 140 7.21 -3.63 3.93
N LEU A 141 8.35 -4.12 4.40
CA LEU A 141 9.65 -3.48 4.22
C LEU A 141 10.32 -4.04 2.96
N PHE A 142 10.50 -3.18 1.98
CA PHE A 142 11.26 -3.40 0.76
C PHE A 142 12.67 -2.83 0.90
N ASP A 143 13.67 -3.58 0.44
CA ASP A 143 15.07 -3.19 0.51
C ASP A 143 15.84 -3.73 -0.72
N LYS A 144 16.63 -2.88 -1.37
CA LYS A 144 17.44 -3.25 -2.54
C LYS A 144 18.80 -3.85 -2.21
N HIS A 145 19.27 -3.67 -0.98
CA HIS A 145 20.58 -4.14 -0.53
C HIS A 145 20.49 -5.45 0.26
N GLN A 146 19.28 -5.97 0.45
CA GLN A 146 19.06 -7.18 1.23
C GLN A 146 19.26 -8.44 0.38
N SER A 147 19.99 -9.41 0.93
CA SER A 147 20.22 -10.72 0.30
C SER A 147 19.08 -11.71 0.52
N THR A 148 18.40 -11.65 1.66
CA THR A 148 17.24 -12.50 1.97
C THR A 148 15.95 -11.91 1.43
N ASN A 149 15.15 -12.71 0.73
CA ASN A 149 13.87 -12.28 0.17
C ASN A 149 12.69 -13.06 0.76
N LEU A 150 11.88 -12.40 1.58
CA LEU A 150 10.68 -12.94 2.23
C LEU A 150 9.40 -12.79 1.38
N SER A 151 9.53 -12.50 0.08
CA SER A 151 8.38 -12.34 -0.80
C SER A 151 7.56 -13.62 -0.94
N THR A 152 8.18 -14.80 -0.99
CA THR A 152 7.48 -16.09 -1.07
C THR A 152 6.56 -16.35 0.13
N PRO A 153 7.03 -16.31 1.40
CA PRO A 153 6.14 -16.48 2.54
C PRO A 153 5.07 -15.38 2.62
N LEU A 154 5.40 -14.13 2.30
CA LEU A 154 4.41 -13.04 2.26
C LEU A 154 3.30 -13.30 1.24
N ARG A 155 3.65 -13.73 0.02
CA ARG A 155 2.69 -14.11 -1.03
C ARG A 155 1.74 -15.19 -0.52
N LYS A 156 2.26 -16.27 0.07
CA LYS A 156 1.43 -17.35 0.62
C LYS A 156 0.42 -16.86 1.65
N LEU A 157 0.84 -15.96 2.54
CA LEU A 157 -0.04 -15.41 3.59
C LEU A 157 -1.10 -14.46 3.02
N LEU A 158 -0.71 -13.57 2.12
CA LEU A 158 -1.65 -12.62 1.48
C LEU A 158 -2.71 -13.32 0.63
N THR A 159 -2.42 -14.51 0.10
CA THR A 159 -3.36 -15.31 -0.70
C THR A 159 -4.08 -16.40 0.08
N ALA A 160 -3.96 -16.42 1.40
CA ALA A 160 -4.53 -17.50 2.23
C ALA A 160 -6.04 -17.33 2.55
N LEU A 161 -6.67 -16.25 2.06
CA LEU A 161 -8.07 -15.90 2.32
C LEU A 161 -9.00 -16.18 1.13
#